data_AF-A0A8T1F9V2-F1
#
_entry.id   AF-A0A8T1F9V2-F1
#
_cell.length_a   1.000
_cell.length_b   1.000
_cell.length_c   1.000
_cell.angle_alpha   90.00
_cell.angle_beta   90.00
_cell.angle_gamma   90.00
#
_symmetry.space_group_name_H-M   'P 1'
#
loop_
_entity.id
_entity.type
_entity.pdbx_description
1 polymer ?
#
loop_
_entity_poly.entity_id
_entity_poly.type
_entity_poly.pdbx_seq_one_letter_code
_entity_poly.pdbx_strand_id
1 'polypeptide(L)'
;MDINAAFVKRIYETVKASATYREYFVGMKMVIVLDSAPAHNQTEERLEEVIAEHGDLELLRLGPYYPMLNPIEGCFSVFKARVKAYLAEHRQRMFVQGAHFNMTKARMSLLEDAATVSISCMNRHLVVAMALHCQRFVADALKMEDMEYGV
;
A
#
# COMPACT_ATOMS: atom_id res chain seq x y z
N MET A 1 -16.64 -5.71 -8.69
CA MET A 1 -15.48 -6.54 -9.06
C MET A 1 -14.66 -5.96 -10.21
N ASP A 2 -15.25 -5.12 -11.08
CA ASP A 2 -14.54 -4.24 -12.04
C ASP A 2 -13.71 -3.11 -11.38
N ILE A 3 -14.01 -2.85 -10.10
CA ILE A 3 -13.40 -1.81 -9.27
C ILE A 3 -11.87 -1.96 -9.18
N ASN A 4 -11.34 -3.19 -9.11
CA ASN A 4 -9.90 -3.42 -8.93
C ASN A 4 -9.11 -3.04 -10.19
N ALA A 5 -9.60 -3.41 -11.39
CA ALA A 5 -8.96 -3.06 -12.65
C ALA A 5 -9.03 -1.54 -12.89
N ALA A 6 -10.20 -0.92 -12.66
CA ALA A 6 -10.36 0.53 -12.73
C ALA A 6 -9.46 1.27 -11.72
N PHE A 7 -9.26 0.71 -10.53
CA PHE A 7 -8.36 1.27 -9.52
C PHE A 7 -6.90 1.20 -9.95
N VAL A 8 -6.46 0.07 -10.52
CA VAL A 8 -5.12 -0.08 -11.08
C VAL A 8 -4.87 0.91 -12.23
N LYS A 9 -5.81 1.04 -13.18
CA LYS A 9 -5.73 2.02 -14.27
C LYS A 9 -5.59 3.44 -13.72
N ARG A 10 -6.40 3.79 -12.70
CA ARG A 10 -6.30 5.09 -12.03
C ARG A 10 -4.94 5.33 -11.38
N ILE A 11 -4.34 4.32 -10.75
CA ILE A 11 -2.99 4.44 -10.18
C ILE A 11 -1.98 4.77 -11.29
N TYR A 12 -2.04 4.03 -12.40
CA TYR A 12 -1.16 4.25 -13.56
C TYR A 12 -1.29 5.68 -14.07
N GLU A 13 -2.51 6.13 -14.40
CA GLU A 13 -2.78 7.49 -14.90
C GLU A 13 -2.32 8.57 -13.91
N THR A 14 -2.57 8.36 -12.61
CA THR A 14 -2.18 9.33 -11.56
C THR A 14 -0.66 9.47 -11.48
N VAL A 15 0.08 8.35 -11.51
CA VAL A 15 1.55 8.39 -11.45
C VAL A 15 2.12 9.00 -12.74
N LYS A 16 1.60 8.64 -13.92
CA LYS A 16 1.98 9.25 -15.21
C LYS A 16 1.80 10.77 -15.23
N ALA A 17 0.71 11.25 -14.63
CA ALA A 17 0.42 12.68 -14.53
C ALA A 17 1.28 13.41 -13.48
N SER A 18 1.98 12.70 -12.59
CA SER A 18 2.81 13.32 -11.56
C SER A 18 3.99 14.10 -12.15
N ALA A 19 4.40 15.19 -11.49
CA ALA A 19 5.60 15.94 -11.88
C ALA A 19 6.85 15.05 -11.81
N THR A 20 6.96 14.24 -10.75
CA THR A 20 8.06 13.29 -10.56
C THR A 20 8.23 12.36 -11.75
N TYR A 21 7.14 11.77 -12.26
CA TYR A 21 7.24 10.88 -13.42
C TYR A 21 7.65 11.66 -14.67
N ARG A 22 7.00 12.80 -14.93
CA ARG A 22 7.25 13.64 -16.10
C ARG A 22 8.67 14.23 -16.16
N GLU A 23 9.30 14.45 -15.01
CA GLU A 23 10.66 15.00 -14.92
C GLU A 23 11.74 13.92 -14.95
N TYR A 24 11.53 12.77 -14.29
CA TYR A 24 12.62 11.81 -14.02
C TYR A 24 12.41 10.41 -14.58
N PHE A 25 11.18 10.03 -14.96
CA PHE A 25 10.84 8.64 -15.31
C PHE A 25 10.12 8.49 -16.65
N VAL A 26 10.07 9.54 -17.49
CA VAL A 26 9.50 9.46 -18.84
C VAL A 26 10.19 8.37 -19.65
N GLY A 27 9.40 7.51 -20.28
CA GLY A 27 9.88 6.37 -21.08
C GLY A 27 10.24 5.13 -20.25
N MET A 28 10.21 5.21 -18.91
CA MET A 28 10.38 4.04 -18.05
C MET A 28 9.08 3.25 -17.94
N LYS A 29 9.21 1.93 -17.92
CA LYS A 29 8.10 1.02 -17.59
C LYS A 29 7.64 1.25 -16.16
N MET A 30 6.33 1.13 -15.96
CA MET A 30 5.68 1.18 -14.65
C MET A 30 5.25 -0.22 -14.26
N VAL A 31 5.74 -0.69 -13.12
CA VAL A 31 5.40 -2.00 -12.59
C VAL A 31 4.49 -1.82 -11.38
N ILE A 32 3.32 -2.46 -11.39
CA ILE A 32 2.43 -2.55 -10.23
C ILE A 32 2.63 -3.93 -9.60
N VAL A 33 2.91 -3.94 -8.30
CA VAL A 33 3.15 -5.17 -7.54
C VAL A 33 1.92 -5.48 -6.70
N LEU A 34 1.37 -6.69 -6.86
CA LEU A 34 0.27 -7.23 -6.06
C LEU A 34 0.77 -8.35 -5.15
N ASP A 35 0.19 -8.47 -3.96
CA ASP A 35 0.39 -9.66 -3.13
C ASP A 35 -0.44 -10.84 -3.65
N SER A 36 -0.34 -11.98 -2.98
CA SER A 36 -1.06 -13.20 -3.35
C SER A 36 -2.50 -13.25 -2.85
N ALA A 37 -3.09 -12.15 -2.35
CA ALA A 37 -4.42 -12.18 -1.75
C ALA A 37 -5.49 -12.60 -2.78
N PRO A 38 -6.50 -13.40 -2.40
CA PRO A 38 -7.53 -13.87 -3.33
C PRO A 38 -8.30 -12.74 -4.06
N ALA A 39 -8.39 -11.57 -3.44
CA ALA A 39 -9.00 -10.37 -4.02
C ALA A 39 -8.33 -9.94 -5.35
N HIS A 40 -7.08 -10.35 -5.57
CA HIS A 40 -6.32 -10.02 -6.77
C HIS A 40 -6.43 -11.05 -7.90
N ASN A 41 -6.98 -12.25 -7.66
CA ASN A 41 -6.89 -13.39 -8.61
C ASN A 41 -7.45 -13.12 -10.01
N GLN A 42 -8.38 -12.17 -10.15
CA GLN A 42 -8.96 -11.79 -11.44
C GLN A 42 -8.39 -10.47 -11.97
N THR A 43 -7.41 -9.88 -11.30
CA THR A 43 -6.89 -8.55 -11.64
C THR A 43 -5.98 -8.62 -12.86
N GLU A 44 -5.22 -9.70 -13.03
CA GLU A 44 -4.35 -9.94 -14.18
C GLU A 44 -5.17 -10.08 -15.47
N GLU A 45 -6.10 -11.05 -15.52
CA GLU A 45 -6.99 -11.30 -16.67
C GLU A 45 -7.77 -10.03 -17.07
N ARG A 46 -8.30 -9.28 -16.10
CA ARG A 46 -9.08 -8.07 -16.36
C ARG A 46 -8.26 -6.86 -16.81
N LEU A 47 -6.94 -6.90 -16.61
CA LEU A 47 -6.04 -5.84 -17.02
C LEU A 47 -5.30 -6.18 -18.32
N GLU A 48 -5.49 -7.37 -18.90
CA GLU A 48 -4.83 -7.75 -20.15
C GLU A 48 -5.05 -6.70 -21.26
N GLU A 49 -6.28 -6.23 -21.45
CA GLU A 49 -6.59 -5.19 -22.43
C GLU A 49 -5.94 -3.84 -22.08
N VAL A 50 -5.93 -3.46 -20.81
CA VAL A 50 -5.32 -2.20 -20.32
C VAL A 50 -3.80 -2.23 -20.45
N ILE A 51 -3.18 -3.37 -20.16
CA ILE A 51 -1.75 -3.61 -20.30
C ILE A 51 -1.37 -3.64 -21.80
N ALA A 52 -2.20 -4.24 -22.65
CA ALA A 52 -1.99 -4.22 -24.09
C ALA A 52 -2.11 -2.81 -24.68
N GLU A 53 -3.07 -2.00 -24.19
CA GLU A 53 -3.21 -0.58 -24.56
C GLU A 53 -2.00 0.24 -24.10
N HIS A 54 -1.44 -0.07 -22.93
CA HIS A 54 -0.31 0.62 -22.33
C HIS A 54 0.93 -0.27 -22.29
N GLY A 55 1.67 -0.35 -23.40
CA GLY A 55 2.86 -1.21 -23.54
C GLY A 55 4.04 -0.91 -22.58
N ASP A 56 3.89 0.07 -21.70
CA ASP A 56 4.83 0.40 -20.64
C ASP A 56 4.27 0.13 -19.22
N LEU A 57 3.09 -0.47 -19.09
CA LEU A 57 2.53 -0.96 -17.84
C LEU A 57 2.78 -2.46 -17.69
N GLU A 58 3.34 -2.88 -16.57
CA GLU A 58 3.49 -4.29 -16.21
C GLU A 58 2.86 -4.57 -14.85
N LEU A 59 2.31 -5.78 -14.71
CA LEU A 59 1.75 -6.27 -13.46
C LEU A 59 2.61 -7.43 -12.95
N LEU A 60 3.05 -7.34 -11.70
CA LEU A 60 3.81 -8.38 -11.03
C LEU A 60 3.02 -8.88 -9.83
N ARG A 61 2.84 -10.20 -9.73
CA ARG A 61 2.25 -10.85 -8.56
C ARG A 61 3.35 -11.52 -7.74
N LEU A 62 3.41 -11.17 -6.46
CA LEU A 62 4.28 -11.85 -5.52
C LEU A 62 3.76 -13.25 -5.23
N GLY A 63 4.69 -14.17 -5.01
CA GLY A 63 4.36 -15.49 -4.48
C GLY A 63 3.71 -15.39 -3.09
N PRO A 64 3.04 -16.46 -2.64
CA PRO A 64 2.47 -16.48 -1.31
C PRO A 64 3.56 -16.42 -0.24
N TYR A 65 3.25 -15.76 0.88
CA TYR A 65 4.12 -15.67 2.07
C TYR A 65 5.47 -14.94 1.86
N TYR A 66 5.56 -14.00 0.92
CA TYR A 66 6.73 -13.12 0.75
C TYR A 66 6.48 -11.65 1.13
N PRO A 67 6.02 -11.34 2.37
CA PRO A 67 5.78 -9.97 2.79
C PRO A 67 7.08 -9.13 2.86
N MET A 68 8.24 -9.77 3.03
CA MET A 68 9.56 -9.09 3.02
C MET A 68 9.90 -8.48 1.66
N LEU A 69 9.31 -8.99 0.58
CA LEU A 69 9.49 -8.47 -0.78
C LEU A 69 8.43 -7.41 -1.14
N ASN A 70 7.55 -7.04 -0.21
CA ASN A 70 6.49 -6.06 -0.43
C ASN A 70 6.73 -4.78 0.40
N PRO A 71 7.26 -3.70 -0.19
CA PRO A 71 7.58 -2.45 0.53
C PRO A 71 6.40 -1.81 1.25
N ILE A 72 5.16 -2.07 0.81
CA ILE A 72 3.97 -1.50 1.44
C ILE A 72 3.76 -2.04 2.86
N GLU A 73 4.22 -3.25 3.17
CA GLU A 73 4.10 -3.84 4.51
C GLU A 73 4.90 -3.05 5.55
N GLY A 74 6.12 -2.65 5.21
CA GLY A 74 6.94 -1.77 6.03
C GLY A 74 6.31 -0.38 6.18
N CYS A 75 5.79 0.19 5.09
CA CYS A 75 5.09 1.47 5.13
C CYS A 75 3.86 1.41 6.05
N PHE A 76 3.05 0.35 5.94
CA PHE A 76 1.89 0.13 6.78
C PHE A 76 2.25 -0.14 8.24
N SER A 77 3.40 -0.74 8.52
CA SER A 77 3.87 -0.91 9.89
C SER A 77 4.10 0.43 10.58
N VAL A 78 4.76 1.38 9.89
CA VAL A 78 4.95 2.75 10.38
C VAL A 78 3.62 3.49 10.53
N PHE A 79 2.76 3.42 9.53
CA PHE A 79 1.43 4.05 9.58
C PHE A 79 0.57 3.51 10.73
N LYS A 80 0.50 2.19 10.89
CA LYS A 80 -0.23 1.53 11.98
C LYS A 80 0.32 1.94 13.34
N ALA A 81 1.64 2.11 13.49
CA ALA A 81 2.23 2.59 14.73
C ALA A 81 1.76 4.01 15.09
N ARG A 82 1.67 4.91 14.10
CA ARG A 82 1.14 6.28 14.29
C ARG A 82 -0.34 6.28 14.65
N VAL A 83 -1.14 5.47 13.95
CA VAL A 83 -2.57 5.28 14.26
C VAL A 83 -2.74 4.77 15.70
N LYS A 84 -1.99 3.74 16.10
CA LYS A 84 -2.05 3.20 17.47
C LYS A 84 -1.68 4.24 18.53
N ALA A 85 -0.65 5.05 18.30
CA ALA A 85 -0.27 6.13 19.20
C ALA A 85 -1.39 7.16 19.37
N TYR A 86 -1.99 7.61 18.25
CA TYR A 86 -3.12 8.52 18.28
C TYR A 86 -4.32 7.94 19.04
N LEU A 87 -4.68 6.69 18.77
CA LEU A 87 -5.78 6.00 19.45
C LEU A 87 -5.55 5.87 20.96
N ALA A 88 -4.31 5.62 21.39
CA ALA A 88 -3.96 5.54 22.81
C ALA A 88 -4.16 6.87 23.54
N GLU A 89 -3.74 7.98 22.91
CA GLU A 89 -3.88 9.34 23.44
C GLU A 89 -5.35 9.82 23.45
N HIS A 90 -6.16 9.36 22.50
CA HIS A 90 -7.51 9.87 22.27
C HIS A 90 -8.63 8.90 22.71
N ARG A 91 -8.30 7.84 23.45
CA ARG A 91 -9.25 6.76 23.81
C ARG A 91 -10.53 7.28 24.48
N GLN A 92 -10.42 8.34 25.27
CA GLN A 92 -11.51 8.97 26.02
C GLN A 92 -12.64 9.47 25.11
N ARG A 93 -12.33 9.82 23.85
CA ARG A 93 -13.32 10.30 22.87
C ARG A 93 -14.42 9.27 22.61
N MET A 94 -14.14 7.98 22.78
CA MET A 94 -15.15 6.92 22.64
C MET A 94 -16.23 6.96 23.72
N PHE A 95 -15.98 7.59 24.87
CA PHE A 95 -16.88 7.58 26.03
C PHE A 95 -17.61 8.92 26.24
N VAL A 96 -17.47 9.88 25.31
CA VAL A 96 -18.17 11.16 25.38
C VAL A 96 -19.66 10.93 25.16
N GLN A 97 -20.45 11.07 26.22
CA GLN A 97 -21.89 10.83 26.19
C GLN A 97 -22.58 11.79 25.21
N GLY A 98 -23.43 11.26 24.33
CA GLY A 98 -24.19 12.04 23.35
C GLY A 98 -23.45 12.42 22.07
N ALA A 99 -22.12 12.19 21.97
CA ALA A 99 -21.36 12.50 20.76
C ALA A 99 -21.68 11.56 19.58
N HIS A 100 -22.06 10.32 19.87
CA HIS A 100 -22.40 9.32 18.86
C HIS A 100 -23.59 8.44 19.30
N PHE A 101 -24.35 7.97 18.31
CA PHE A 101 -25.52 7.10 18.53
C PHE A 101 -25.16 5.72 19.13
N ASN A 102 -23.98 5.19 18.80
CA ASN A 102 -23.48 3.93 19.37
C ASN A 102 -21.95 3.87 19.37
N MET A 103 -21.41 2.89 20.10
CA MET A 103 -19.96 2.66 20.21
C MET A 103 -19.27 2.35 18.89
N THR A 104 -19.97 1.71 17.93
CA THR A 104 -19.40 1.41 16.62
C THR A 104 -19.10 2.68 15.83
N LYS A 105 -20.04 3.63 15.79
CA LYS A 105 -19.84 4.93 15.12
C LYS A 105 -18.74 5.75 15.81
N ALA A 106 -18.69 5.72 17.14
CA ALA A 106 -17.63 6.40 17.90
C ALA A 106 -16.23 5.83 17.56
N ARG A 107 -16.10 4.51 17.48
CA ARG A 107 -14.85 3.82 17.10
C ARG A 107 -14.45 4.11 15.66
N MET A 108 -15.39 4.05 14.72
CA MET A 108 -15.13 4.33 13.31
C MET A 108 -14.66 5.77 13.10
N SER A 109 -15.36 6.75 13.68
CA SER A 109 -14.97 8.17 13.59
C SER A 109 -13.59 8.40 14.18
N LEU A 110 -13.29 7.81 15.35
CA LEU A 110 -11.97 7.92 15.95
C LEU A 110 -10.86 7.29 15.09
N LEU A 111 -11.15 6.16 14.44
CA LEU A 111 -10.20 5.48 13.55
C LEU A 111 -9.96 6.27 12.26
N GLU A 112 -10.99 6.87 11.68
CA GLU A 112 -10.89 7.75 10.51
C GLU A 112 -10.06 8.99 10.81
N ASP A 113 -10.27 9.63 11.96
CA ASP A 113 -9.45 10.75 12.43
C ASP A 113 -7.99 10.32 12.63
N ALA A 114 -7.78 9.18 13.30
CA ALA A 114 -6.45 8.64 13.54
C ALA A 114 -5.71 8.38 12.22
N ALA A 115 -6.39 7.80 11.24
CA ALA A 115 -5.85 7.54 9.91
C ALA A 115 -5.53 8.85 9.18
N THR A 116 -6.45 9.83 9.20
CA THR A 116 -6.30 11.14 8.53
C THR A 116 -5.11 11.92 9.09
N VAL A 117 -4.95 11.96 10.41
CA VAL A 117 -3.80 12.62 11.05
C VAL A 117 -2.49 11.87 10.75
N SER A 118 -2.55 10.54 10.77
CA SER A 118 -1.36 9.69 10.63
C SER A 118 -0.85 9.56 9.19
N ILE A 119 -1.69 9.76 8.16
CA ILE A 119 -1.33 9.48 6.76
C ILE A 119 -0.14 10.30 6.28
N SER A 120 0.12 11.46 6.89
CA SER A 120 1.28 12.31 6.61
C SER A 120 2.63 11.60 6.81
N CYS A 121 2.68 10.50 7.56
CA CYS A 121 3.89 9.68 7.68
C CYS A 121 4.25 8.94 6.37
N MET A 122 3.28 8.75 5.46
CA MET A 122 3.46 8.12 4.14
C MET A 122 4.08 9.10 3.15
N ASN A 123 5.31 9.52 3.42
CA ASN A 123 6.06 10.41 2.55
C ASN A 123 7.06 9.65 1.66
N ARG A 124 7.60 10.35 0.66
CA ARG A 124 8.58 9.79 -0.29
C ARG A 124 9.79 9.15 0.40
N HIS A 125 10.29 9.72 1.49
CA HIS A 125 11.45 9.18 2.20
C HIS A 125 11.17 7.82 2.82
N LEU A 126 9.98 7.66 3.44
CA LEU A 126 9.55 6.37 3.98
C LEU A 126 9.43 5.33 2.86
N VAL A 127 8.76 5.66 1.77
CA VAL A 127 8.54 4.73 0.64
C VAL A 127 9.87 4.26 0.05
N VAL A 128 10.82 5.19 -0.19
CA VAL A 128 12.15 4.85 -0.68
C VAL A 128 12.92 3.99 0.32
N ALA A 129 12.87 4.31 1.61
CA ALA A 129 13.54 3.53 2.64
C ALA A 129 13.01 2.09 2.71
N MET A 130 11.69 1.90 2.59
CA MET A 130 11.08 0.56 2.59
C MET A 130 11.40 -0.21 1.31
N ALA A 131 11.44 0.46 0.14
CA ALA A 131 11.87 -0.19 -1.10
C ALA A 131 13.33 -0.69 -1.02
N LEU A 132 14.24 0.13 -0.48
CA LEU A 132 15.64 -0.25 -0.26
C LEU A 132 15.79 -1.35 0.80
N HIS A 133 14.92 -1.36 1.82
CA HIS A 133 14.88 -2.43 2.81
C HIS A 133 14.47 -3.76 2.17
N CYS A 134 13.37 -3.78 1.41
CA CYS A 134 12.90 -4.96 0.68
C CYS A 134 13.93 -5.49 -0.33
N GLN A 135 14.70 -4.61 -0.97
CA GLN A 135 15.73 -5.00 -1.94
C GLN A 135 16.77 -5.97 -1.33
N ARG A 136 17.07 -5.86 -0.04
CA ARG A 136 18.06 -6.73 0.62
C ARG A 136 17.63 -8.20 0.60
N PHE A 137 16.34 -8.44 0.79
CA PHE A 137 15.75 -9.78 0.81
C PHE A 137 15.64 -10.41 -0.59
N VAL A 138 15.81 -9.64 -1.67
CA VAL A 138 15.80 -10.19 -3.03
C VAL A 138 16.99 -11.15 -3.22
N ALA A 139 18.16 -10.81 -2.67
CA ALA A 139 19.34 -11.66 -2.76
C ALA A 139 19.12 -13.00 -2.03
N ASP A 140 18.54 -12.95 -0.83
CA ASP A 140 18.26 -14.12 0.00
C ASP A 140 17.20 -15.01 -0.69
N ALA A 141 16.13 -14.40 -1.24
CA ALA A 141 15.12 -15.09 -2.03
C ALA A 141 15.72 -15.81 -3.26
N LEU A 142 16.64 -15.17 -3.99
CA LEU A 142 17.32 -15.77 -5.15
C LEU A 142 18.22 -16.95 -4.77
N LYS A 143 18.79 -16.94 -3.56
CA LYS A 143 19.61 -18.03 -3.03
C LYS A 143 18.79 -19.11 -2.31
N MET A 144 17.48 -18.91 -2.17
CA MET A 144 16.60 -19.75 -1.36
C MET A 144 17.04 -19.81 0.11
N GLU A 145 17.53 -18.68 0.63
CA GLU A 145 17.85 -18.50 2.06
C GLU A 145 16.57 -18.11 2.84
N ASP A 146 16.47 -18.56 4.09
CA ASP A 146 15.37 -18.19 4.97
C ASP A 146 15.40 -16.69 5.27
N MET A 147 14.25 -16.02 5.12
CA MET A 147 14.10 -14.58 5.37
C MET A 147 13.25 -14.36 6.62
N GLU A 148 13.76 -13.55 7.55
CA GLU A 148 13.02 -13.20 8.78
C GLU A 148 12.07 -12.02 8.53
N TYR A 149 10.81 -12.15 8.98
CA TYR A 149 9.82 -11.08 8.98
C TYR A 149 9.59 -10.54 10.38
N GLY A 150 9.73 -9.22 10.57
CA GLY A 150 9.28 -8.53 11.77
C GLY A 150 10.24 -8.52 12.96
N VAL A 151 11.56 -8.52 12.72
CA VAL A 151 12.58 -8.25 13.75
C VAL A 151 12.58 -6.79 14.17
#